data_AF-A0A800BJV8-F1
#
_entry.id   AF-A0A800BJV8-F1
#
_cell.length_a   1.000
_cell.length_b   1.000
_cell.length_c   1.000
_cell.angle_alpha   90.00
_cell.angle_beta   90.00
_cell.angle_gamma   90.00
#
_symmetry.space_group_name_H-M   'P 1'
#
loop_
_entity.id
_entity.type
_entity.pdbx_description
1 polymer ?
#
loop_
_entity_poly.entity_id
_entity_poly.type
_entity_poly.pdbx_seq_one_letter_code
_entity_poly.pdbx_strand_id
1 'polypeptide(L)'
;MIVSKMTNKDPKEKEAKEKRHKFLQLVSGISPAQKRKVSLAWILTISWFLVGFGPFATIGNTLFSNPNSPATWVPFGLPSLWVWQLLFLVYGIFVMWFLAFKVGLSEPVEPDKVERLHKEYFS
;
A
#
# COMPACT_ATOMS: atom_id res chain seq x y z
N MET A 1 1.43 -24.72 28.05
CA MET A 1 1.60 -25.39 26.73
C MET A 1 1.10 -26.85 26.75
N ILE A 2 0.00 -27.17 27.45
CA ILE A 2 -0.41 -28.57 27.74
C ILE A 2 -1.71 -28.98 27.01
N VAL A 3 -2.57 -28.03 26.64
CA VAL A 3 -3.86 -28.32 25.98
C VAL A 3 -3.71 -28.70 24.50
N SER A 4 -2.57 -28.40 23.86
CA SER A 4 -2.34 -28.71 22.44
C SER A 4 -1.95 -30.17 22.17
N LYS A 5 -1.62 -30.96 23.21
CA LYS A 5 -1.18 -32.36 23.04
C LYS A 5 -2.30 -33.40 23.13
N MET A 6 -3.51 -33.03 23.58
CA MET A 6 -4.62 -33.98 23.75
C MET A 6 -5.61 -34.02 22.58
N THR A 7 -5.48 -33.15 21.58
CA THR A 7 -6.24 -33.29 20.35
C THR A 7 -5.42 -34.19 19.41
N ASN A 8 -5.68 -35.49 19.47
CA ASN A 8 -5.40 -36.38 18.35
C ASN A 8 -6.28 -35.87 17.21
N LYS A 9 -5.80 -34.88 16.45
CA LYS A 9 -6.50 -34.34 15.30
C LYS A 9 -6.66 -35.48 14.32
N ASP A 10 -7.86 -36.04 14.31
CA ASP A 10 -8.31 -37.06 13.37
C ASP A 10 -7.81 -36.66 11.97
N PRO A 11 -7.15 -37.55 11.20
CA PRO A 11 -6.63 -37.20 9.87
C PRO A 11 -7.67 -36.51 8.98
N LYS A 12 -8.95 -36.83 9.16
CA LYS A 12 -10.10 -36.18 8.50
C LYS A 12 -10.26 -34.69 8.85
N GLU A 13 -10.02 -34.29 10.10
CA GLU A 13 -10.10 -32.88 10.51
C GLU A 13 -8.92 -32.06 9.96
N LYS A 14 -7.74 -32.67 9.86
CA LYS A 14 -6.58 -32.03 9.23
C LYS A 14 -6.85 -31.78 7.75
N GLU A 15 -7.38 -32.78 7.05
CA GLU A 15 -7.70 -32.67 5.63
C GLU A 15 -8.77 -31.61 5.36
N ALA A 16 -9.83 -31.54 6.18
CA ALA A 16 -10.86 -30.51 6.08
C ALA A 16 -10.31 -29.08 6.32
N LYS A 17 -9.38 -28.94 7.27
CA LYS A 17 -8.69 -27.65 7.55
C LYS A 17 -7.77 -27.25 6.40
N GLU A 18 -7.02 -28.19 5.84
CA GLU A 18 -6.18 -27.94 4.66
C GLU A 18 -6.99 -27.57 3.43
N LYS A 19 -8.11 -28.26 3.17
CA LYS A 19 -9.05 -27.90 2.08
C LYS A 19 -9.60 -26.49 2.27
N ARG A 20 -10.04 -26.13 3.48
CA ARG A 20 -10.48 -24.75 3.80
C ARG A 20 -9.36 -23.73 3.60
N HIS A 21 -8.13 -24.00 4.06
CA HIS A 21 -7.02 -23.07 3.87
C HIS A 21 -6.63 -22.91 2.40
N LYS A 22 -6.56 -24.00 1.64
CA LYS A 22 -6.32 -23.94 0.19
C LYS A 22 -7.43 -23.19 -0.54
N PHE A 23 -8.69 -23.44 -0.21
CA PHE A 23 -9.84 -22.73 -0.77
C PHE A 23 -9.77 -21.23 -0.47
N LEU A 24 -9.55 -20.85 0.79
CA LEU A 24 -9.40 -19.45 1.18
C LEU A 24 -8.21 -18.79 0.48
N GLN A 25 -7.10 -19.50 0.29
CA GLN A 25 -5.91 -19.00 -0.39
C GLN A 25 -6.12 -18.85 -1.91
N LEU A 26 -6.95 -19.71 -2.51
CA LEU A 26 -7.36 -19.64 -3.92
C LEU A 26 -8.35 -18.49 -4.16
N VAL A 27 -9.31 -18.31 -3.25
CA VAL A 27 -10.36 -17.28 -3.35
C VAL A 27 -9.84 -15.89 -2.97
N SER A 28 -8.93 -15.79 -1.99
CA SER A 28 -8.29 -14.52 -1.59
C SER A 28 -7.03 -14.18 -2.40
N GLY A 29 -6.70 -14.98 -3.41
CA GLY A 29 -5.51 -14.83 -4.22
C GLY A 29 -5.53 -13.54 -5.04
N ILE A 30 -5.08 -12.43 -4.44
CA ILE A 30 -4.80 -11.17 -5.14
C ILE A 30 -3.91 -11.51 -6.35
N SER A 31 -4.35 -11.13 -7.55
CA SER A 31 -3.61 -11.45 -8.77
C SER A 31 -2.18 -10.89 -8.70
N PRO A 32 -1.17 -11.58 -9.26
CA PRO A 32 0.23 -11.13 -9.20
C PRO A 32 0.42 -9.71 -9.75
N ALA A 33 -0.35 -9.33 -10.77
CA ALA A 33 -0.34 -7.99 -11.37
C ALA A 33 -0.84 -6.90 -10.41
N GLN A 34 -1.83 -7.22 -9.56
CA GLN A 34 -2.41 -6.30 -8.58
C GLN A 34 -1.49 -6.12 -7.37
N LYS A 35 -0.86 -7.20 -6.88
CA LYS A 35 0.15 -7.11 -5.80
C LYS A 35 1.31 -6.18 -6.17
N ARG A 36 1.72 -6.19 -7.43
CA ARG A 36 2.78 -5.30 -7.94
C ARG A 36 2.36 -3.83 -7.91
N LYS A 37 1.10 -3.50 -8.23
CA LYS A 37 0.57 -2.13 -8.13
C LYS A 37 0.48 -1.64 -6.69
N VAL A 38 0.06 -2.50 -5.76
CA VAL A 38 0.04 -2.20 -4.31
C VAL A 38 1.45 -1.95 -3.77
N SER A 39 2.42 -2.79 -4.15
CA SER A 39 3.81 -2.60 -3.74
C SER A 39 4.41 -1.30 -4.29
N LEU A 40 4.14 -0.96 -5.56
CA LEU A 40 4.53 0.32 -6.16
C LEU A 40 3.94 1.51 -5.42
N ALA A 41 2.66 1.44 -5.03
CA ALA A 41 2.01 2.51 -4.29
C ALA A 41 2.61 2.73 -2.90
N TRP A 42 2.97 1.65 -2.20
CA TRP A 42 3.67 1.74 -0.91
C TRP A 42 5.05 2.37 -1.05
N ILE A 43 5.83 1.98 -2.06
CA ILE A 43 7.14 2.58 -2.35
C ILE A 43 6.96 4.07 -2.61
N LEU A 44 6.02 4.45 -3.47
CA LEU A 44 5.73 5.85 -3.81
C LEU A 44 5.35 6.67 -2.58
N THR A 45 4.53 6.12 -1.69
CA THR A 45 4.07 6.78 -0.46
C THR A 45 5.19 6.95 0.56
N ILE A 46 6.04 5.93 0.74
CA ILE A 46 7.19 6.01 1.64
C ILE A 46 8.21 7.02 1.10
N SER A 47 8.53 6.97 -0.19
CA SER A 47 9.41 7.95 -0.84
C SER A 47 8.86 9.37 -0.70
N TRP A 48 7.54 9.54 -0.86
CA TRP A 48 6.89 10.83 -0.66
C TRP A 48 7.08 11.37 0.77
N PHE A 49 6.81 10.54 1.78
CA PHE A 49 6.97 10.93 3.18
C PHE A 49 8.42 11.25 3.53
N LEU A 50 9.37 10.44 3.06
CA LEU A 50 10.80 10.63 3.33
C LEU A 50 11.35 11.90 2.68
N VAL A 51 10.93 12.22 1.45
CA VAL A 51 11.43 13.39 0.73
C VAL A 51 10.70 14.67 1.14
N GLY A 52 9.39 14.59 1.38
CA GLY A 52 8.56 15.73 1.77
C GLY A 52 8.71 16.12 3.23
N PHE A 53 8.71 15.15 4.14
CA PHE A 53 8.70 15.38 5.59
C PHE A 53 9.94 14.83 6.32
N GLY A 54 10.85 14.14 5.62
CA GLY A 54 12.05 13.54 6.21
C GLY A 54 13.31 14.41 6.10
N PRO A 55 14.50 13.84 6.36
CA PRO A 55 15.77 14.58 6.38
C PRO A 55 16.08 15.27 5.04
N PHE A 56 15.52 14.79 3.94
CA PHE A 56 15.65 15.39 2.60
C PHE A 56 14.89 16.70 2.44
N ALA A 57 13.94 17.04 3.31
CA ALA A 57 13.29 18.35 3.30
C ALA A 57 14.29 19.50 3.54
N THR A 58 15.42 19.20 4.20
CA THR A 58 16.52 20.16 4.38
C THR A 58 17.18 20.57 3.05
N ILE A 59 17.13 19.71 2.02
CA ILE A 59 17.60 20.04 0.66
C ILE A 59 16.67 21.07 0.02
N GLY A 60 15.36 20.98 0.25
CA GLY A 60 14.41 22.01 -0.22
C GLY A 60 14.73 23.41 0.32
N ASN A 61 15.30 23.47 1.53
CA ASN A 61 15.70 24.72 2.18
C ASN A 61 16.90 25.39 1.50
N THR A 62 17.71 24.65 0.73
CA THR A 62 18.87 25.19 0.00
C THR A 62 18.64 25.33 -1.50
N LEU A 63 17.69 24.57 -2.07
CA LEU A 63 17.47 24.48 -3.53
C LEU A 63 16.65 25.65 -4.10
N PHE A 64 15.70 26.20 -3.35
CA PHE A 64 14.77 27.24 -3.86
C PHE A 64 15.10 28.66 -3.39
N SER A 65 15.56 28.83 -2.15
CA SER A 65 15.90 30.13 -1.57
C SER A 65 16.68 29.93 -0.27
N ASN A 66 17.63 30.80 0.02
CA ASN A 66 18.38 30.72 1.28
C ASN A 66 17.59 31.43 2.39
N PRO A 67 17.29 30.76 3.52
CA PRO A 67 16.51 31.37 4.61
C PRO A 67 17.17 32.60 5.24
N ASN A 68 18.50 32.73 5.13
CA ASN A 68 19.25 33.86 5.68
C ASN A 68 19.30 35.08 4.74
N SER A 69 18.79 34.97 3.52
CA SER A 69 18.79 36.05 2.52
C SER A 69 17.40 36.27 1.93
N PRO A 70 16.60 37.20 2.49
CA PRO A 70 15.24 37.52 2.02
C PRO A 70 15.18 37.95 0.55
N ALA A 71 16.29 38.48 0.01
CA ALA A 71 16.43 38.85 -1.39
C ALA A 71 16.27 37.66 -2.36
N THR A 72 16.43 36.42 -1.88
CA THR A 72 16.27 35.21 -2.71
C THR A 72 14.83 34.69 -2.75
N TRP A 73 13.88 35.32 -2.05
CA TRP A 73 12.49 34.86 -1.93
C TRP A 73 11.59 35.30 -3.10
N VAL A 74 12.19 35.80 -4.19
CA VAL A 74 11.48 36.24 -5.39
C VAL A 74 11.10 35.01 -6.23
N PRO A 75 9.85 34.86 -6.74
CA PRO A 75 8.77 35.84 -6.85
C PRO A 75 7.62 35.74 -5.83
N PHE A 76 7.56 34.69 -4.99
CA PHE A 76 6.41 34.47 -4.09
C PHE A 76 6.55 35.10 -2.69
N GLY A 77 7.72 35.62 -2.33
CA GLY A 77 7.98 36.21 -1.01
C GLY A 77 7.96 35.21 0.15
N LEU A 78 7.94 33.92 -0.15
CA LEU A 78 7.82 32.83 0.82
C LEU A 78 9.17 32.12 1.00
N PRO A 79 9.51 31.69 2.22
CA PRO A 79 10.64 30.80 2.46
C PRO A 79 10.58 29.55 1.58
N SER A 80 11.74 29.06 1.14
CA SER A 80 11.88 27.85 0.31
C SER A 80 11.19 26.62 0.87
N LEU A 81 11.13 26.49 2.20
CA LEU A 81 10.38 25.44 2.90
C LEU A 81 8.89 25.45 2.57
N TRP A 82 8.25 26.62 2.49
CA TRP A 82 6.81 26.69 2.15
C TRP A 82 6.55 26.24 0.73
N VAL A 83 7.39 26.65 -0.21
CA VAL A 83 7.32 26.18 -1.61
C VAL A 83 7.50 24.67 -1.67
N TRP A 84 8.48 24.14 -0.93
CA TRP A 84 8.69 22.70 -0.79
C TRP A 84 7.46 22.00 -0.23
N GLN A 85 6.90 22.49 0.88
CA GLN A 85 5.70 21.93 1.49
C GLN A 85 4.51 21.94 0.54
N LEU A 86 4.26 23.03 -0.19
CA LEU A 86 3.17 23.09 -1.17
C LEU A 86 3.39 22.12 -2.34
N LEU A 87 4.62 22.00 -2.86
CA LEU A 87 4.96 21.03 -3.90
C LEU A 87 4.68 19.59 -3.44
N PHE A 88 5.15 19.25 -2.23
CA PHE A 88 4.93 17.92 -1.65
C PHE A 88 3.48 17.68 -1.27
N LEU A 89 2.70 18.72 -0.96
CA LEU A 89 1.27 18.61 -0.68
C LEU A 89 0.49 18.29 -1.98
N VAL A 90 0.78 19.00 -3.08
CA VAL A 90 0.22 18.70 -4.40
C VAL A 90 0.62 17.30 -4.86
N TYR A 91 1.88 16.92 -4.68
CA TYR A 91 2.35 15.57 -4.96
C TYR A 91 1.63 14.53 -4.10
N GLY A 92 1.35 14.82 -2.83
CA GLY A 92 0.55 13.98 -1.96
C GLY A 92 -0.87 13.74 -2.45
N ILE A 93 -1.53 14.80 -2.94
CA ILE A 93 -2.86 14.70 -3.57
C ILE A 93 -2.78 13.79 -4.80
N PHE A 94 -1.74 13.94 -5.64
CA PHE A 94 -1.50 13.05 -6.77
C PHE A 94 -1.26 11.60 -6.34
N VAL A 95 -0.51 11.36 -5.27
CA VAL A 95 -0.28 10.02 -4.70
C VAL A 95 -1.60 9.43 -4.22
N MET A 96 -2.43 10.16 -3.48
CA MET A 96 -3.74 9.69 -3.03
C MET A 96 -4.68 9.38 -4.21
N TRP A 97 -4.69 10.24 -5.22
CA TRP A 97 -5.39 9.98 -6.48
C TRP A 97 -4.89 8.70 -7.14
N PHE A 98 -3.57 8.54 -7.28
CA PHE A 98 -2.97 7.35 -7.86
C PHE A 98 -3.32 6.09 -7.07
N LEU A 99 -3.27 6.15 -5.74
CA LEU A 99 -3.67 5.05 -4.85
C LEU A 99 -5.13 4.68 -5.09
N ALA A 100 -6.05 5.64 -5.03
CA ALA A 100 -7.48 5.41 -5.18
C ALA A 100 -7.83 4.79 -6.54
N PHE A 101 -7.24 5.29 -7.64
CA PHE A 101 -7.60 4.86 -8.99
C PHE A 101 -6.79 3.66 -9.52
N LYS A 102 -5.54 3.43 -9.05
CA LYS A 102 -4.67 2.35 -9.58
C LYS A 102 -4.47 1.17 -8.65
N VAL A 103 -4.64 1.33 -7.34
CA VAL A 103 -4.36 0.24 -6.39
C VAL A 103 -5.52 -0.76 -6.30
N GLY A 104 -6.73 -0.37 -6.69
CA GLY A 104 -7.81 -1.34 -6.97
C GLY A 104 -8.11 -2.27 -5.79
N LEU A 105 -7.96 -1.80 -4.55
CA LEU A 105 -8.37 -2.52 -3.34
C LEU A 105 -9.90 -2.74 -3.27
N SER A 106 -10.64 -2.16 -4.23
CA SER A 106 -12.08 -2.28 -4.40
C SER A 106 -12.47 -3.15 -5.59
N GLU A 107 -11.53 -3.79 -6.31
CA GLU A 107 -11.91 -4.84 -7.25
C GLU A 107 -12.36 -6.05 -6.40
N PRO A 108 -13.68 -6.31 -6.33
CA PRO A 108 -14.19 -7.42 -5.56
C PRO A 108 -13.63 -8.70 -6.16
N VAL A 109 -13.34 -9.68 -5.31
CA VAL A 109 -13.07 -11.05 -5.77
C VAL A 109 -14.21 -11.45 -6.71
N GLU A 110 -13.91 -11.77 -7.98
CA GLU A 110 -14.92 -12.17 -8.97
C GLU A 110 -15.76 -13.33 -8.39
N PRO A 111 -17.06 -13.12 -8.11
CA PRO A 111 -17.91 -14.13 -7.45
C PRO A 111 -18.02 -15.40 -8.30
N ASP A 112 -17.99 -15.28 -9.63
CA ASP A 112 -18.03 -16.39 -10.59
C ASP A 112 -16.83 -17.35 -10.50
N LYS A 113 -15.71 -16.87 -9.96
CA LYS A 113 -14.53 -17.72 -9.72
C LYS A 113 -14.66 -18.48 -8.42
N VAL A 114 -15.31 -17.89 -7.42
CA VAL A 114 -15.59 -18.51 -6.12
C VAL A 114 -16.61 -19.64 -6.26
N GLU A 115 -17.66 -19.43 -7.06
CA GLU A 115 -18.73 -20.40 -7.23
C GLU A 115 -18.27 -21.66 -7.99
N ARG A 116 -17.43 -21.50 -9.02
CA ARG A 116 -16.79 -22.64 -9.71
C ARG A 116 -15.86 -23.44 -8.80
N LEU A 117 -14.98 -22.76 -8.07
CA LEU A 117 -14.01 -23.43 -7.18
C LEU A 117 -14.70 -24.10 -5.98
N HIS A 118 -15.81 -23.53 -5.48
CA HIS A 118 -16.62 -24.17 -4.45
C HIS A 118 -17.27 -25.46 -4.96
N LYS A 119 -17.80 -25.43 -6.18
CA LYS A 119 -18.41 -26.60 -6.81
C LYS A 119 -17.39 -27.70 -7.12
N GLU A 120 -16.13 -27.37 -7.40
CA GLU A 120 -15.08 -28.34 -7.71
C GLU A 120 -14.44 -28.97 -6.44
N TYR A 121 -14.36 -28.23 -5.33
CA TYR A 121 -13.77 -28.72 -4.08
C TYR A 121 -14.78 -29.38 -3.12
N PHE A 122 -16.07 -29.07 -3.25
CA PHE A 122 -17.13 -29.52 -2.33
C PHE A 122 -18.31 -30.26 -3.00
N SER A 123 -18.25 -30.55 -4.31
CA SER A 123 -19.11 -31.54 -4.98
C SER A 123 -18.48 -32.92 -4.98
#